data_AF-A0A1L4CYB0-F1
#
_entry.id   AF-A0A1L4CYB0-F1
#
_cell.length_a   1.000
_cell.length_b   1.000
_cell.length_c   1.000
_cell.angle_alpha   90.00
_cell.angle_beta   90.00
_cell.angle_gamma   90.00
#
_symmetry.space_group_name_H-M   'P 1'
#
loop_
_entity.id
_entity.type
_entity.pdbx_description
1 polymer ?
#
loop_
_entity_poly.entity_id
_entity_poly.type
_entity_poly.pdbx_seq_one_letter_code
_entity_poly.pdbx_strand_id
1 'polypeptide(L)'
;MTEKKLSIEEIKAKIKIVCICKGIKQGRICEAIQKGANSVEKVNKQTGSGDGGCKATRCGPVIKKLIENKGKVILEPYETKIDDDDYGF
;
A
#
# COMPACT_ATOMS: atom_id res chain seq x y z
N MET A 1 18.00 7.70 -19.76
CA MET A 1 16.99 7.21 -18.80
C MET A 1 17.68 7.11 -17.46
N THR A 2 17.27 7.88 -16.46
CA THR A 2 17.99 7.95 -15.19
C THR A 2 17.73 6.67 -14.39
N GLU A 3 18.77 5.88 -14.15
CA GLU A 3 18.68 4.68 -13.31
C GLU A 3 18.41 5.09 -11.86
N LYS A 4 17.17 4.90 -11.41
CA LYS A 4 16.80 5.15 -10.02
C LYS A 4 17.08 3.88 -9.21
N LYS A 5 18.19 3.87 -8.46
CA LYS A 5 18.52 2.82 -7.51
C LYS A 5 17.56 2.90 -6.31
N LEU A 6 16.80 1.84 -6.06
CA LEU A 6 15.92 1.71 -4.89
C LEU A 6 16.65 0.97 -3.76
N SER A 7 16.32 1.31 -2.51
CA SER A 7 16.74 0.52 -1.34
C SER A 7 15.99 -0.81 -1.26
N ILE A 8 16.53 -1.77 -0.51
CA ILE A 8 15.86 -3.05 -0.25
C ILE A 8 14.52 -2.81 0.45
N GLU A 9 14.44 -1.88 1.40
CA GLU A 9 13.18 -1.57 2.09
C GLU A 9 12.14 -0.97 1.14
N GLU A 10 12.53 -0.10 0.21
CA GLU A 10 11.61 0.45 -0.80
C GLU A 10 11.06 -0.65 -1.73
N ILE A 11 11.90 -1.59 -2.13
CA ILE A 11 11.49 -2.76 -2.94
C ILE A 11 10.49 -3.59 -2.14
N LYS A 12 10.82 -3.94 -0.90
CA LYS A 12 9.92 -4.68 0.02
C LYS A 12 8.60 -3.96 0.19
N ALA A 13 8.62 -2.65 0.40
CA ALA A 13 7.40 -1.86 0.56
C ALA A 13 6.56 -1.88 -0.73
N LYS A 14 7.17 -1.73 -1.91
CA LYS A 14 6.42 -1.76 -3.18
C LYS A 14 5.71 -3.08 -3.45
N ILE A 15 6.26 -4.21 -3.01
CA ILE A 15 5.65 -5.54 -3.22
C ILE A 15 4.56 -5.89 -2.20
N LYS A 16 4.49 -5.20 -1.05
CA LYS A 16 3.44 -5.42 -0.03
C LYS A 16 2.05 -5.24 -0.66
N ILE A 17 1.13 -6.15 -0.35
CA ILE A 17 -0.25 -6.10 -0.83
C ILE A 17 -1.05 -5.11 0.02
N VAL A 18 -1.75 -4.19 -0.64
CA VAL A 18 -2.66 -3.22 0.01
C VAL A 18 -4.11 -3.64 -0.21
N CYS A 19 -4.51 -4.00 -1.44
CA CYS A 19 -5.84 -4.56 -1.68
C CYS A 19 -5.79 -6.08 -1.60
N ILE A 20 -6.02 -6.61 -0.40
CA ILE A 20 -5.88 -8.04 -0.10
C ILE A 20 -6.79 -8.90 -0.99
N CYS A 21 -8.05 -8.48 -1.22
CA CYS A 21 -9.01 -9.24 -2.02
C CYS A 21 -8.74 -9.22 -3.53
N LYS A 22 -7.88 -8.30 -4.01
CA LYS A 22 -7.54 -8.15 -5.44
C LYS A 22 -6.04 -8.33 -5.71
N GLY A 23 -5.23 -8.61 -4.70
CA GLY A 23 -3.78 -8.74 -4.82
C GLY A 23 -3.05 -7.47 -5.27
N ILE A 24 -3.60 -6.27 -5.04
CA ILE A 24 -3.01 -5.01 -5.55
C ILE A 24 -1.89 -4.55 -4.61
N LYS A 25 -0.69 -4.45 -5.17
CA LYS A 25 0.55 -4.04 -4.51
C LYS A 25 0.59 -2.53 -4.22
N GLN A 26 1.25 -2.14 -3.13
CA GLN A 26 1.46 -0.75 -2.74
C GLN A 26 2.11 0.08 -3.86
N GLY A 27 3.08 -0.51 -4.58
CA GLY A 27 3.75 0.17 -5.69
C GLY A 27 2.80 0.68 -6.78
N ARG A 28 1.76 -0.10 -7.11
CA ARG A 28 0.75 0.27 -8.12
C ARG A 28 -0.14 1.43 -7.65
N ILE A 29 -0.47 1.45 -6.36
CA ILE A 29 -1.25 2.52 -5.73
C ILE A 29 -0.44 3.82 -5.67
N CYS A 30 0.82 3.72 -5.23
CA CYS A 30 1.77 4.83 -5.23
C CYS A 30 1.94 5.43 -6.63
N GLU A 31 2.07 4.59 -7.66
CA GLU A 31 2.17 5.03 -9.05
C GLU A 31 0.92 5.80 -9.51
N ALA A 32 -0.29 5.32 -9.18
CA ALA A 32 -1.53 6.03 -9.51
C ALA A 32 -1.61 7.41 -8.83
N ILE A 33 -1.19 7.50 -7.56
CA ILE A 33 -1.14 8.78 -6.84
C ILE A 33 -0.12 9.73 -7.47
N GLN A 34 1.05 9.23 -7.85
CA GLN A 34 2.08 10.00 -8.56
C GLN A 34 1.62 10.48 -9.94
N LYS A 35 0.71 9.75 -10.58
CA LYS A 35 0.02 10.15 -11.83
C LYS A 35 -1.14 11.12 -11.60
N GLY A 36 -1.37 11.58 -10.36
CA GLY A 36 -2.36 12.61 -10.04
C GLY A 36 -3.69 12.09 -9.45
N ALA A 37 -3.79 10.80 -9.10
CA ALA A 37 -4.94 10.31 -8.36
C ALA A 37 -4.94 10.83 -6.91
N ASN A 38 -5.73 11.87 -6.65
CA ASN A 38 -5.77 12.59 -5.37
C ASN A 38 -6.98 12.25 -4.48
N SER A 39 -7.74 11.20 -4.81
CA SER A 39 -8.83 10.69 -3.98
C SER A 39 -8.86 9.17 -4.00
N VAL A 40 -9.44 8.56 -2.97
CA VAL A 40 -9.60 7.09 -2.89
C VAL A 40 -10.35 6.56 -4.12
N GLU A 41 -11.40 7.26 -4.55
CA GLU A 41 -12.17 6.90 -5.73
C GLU A 41 -11.34 6.93 -7.03
N LYS A 42 -10.54 7.99 -7.24
CA LYS A 42 -9.65 8.07 -8.41
C LYS A 42 -8.58 6.99 -8.39
N VAL A 43 -8.00 6.70 -7.22
CA VAL A 43 -7.03 5.61 -7.06
C VAL A 43 -7.68 4.27 -7.37
N ASN A 44 -8.86 4.00 -6.82
CA ASN A 44 -9.66 2.80 -7.09
C ASN A 44 -9.90 2.63 -8.59
N LYS A 45 -10.37 3.69 -9.26
CA LYS A 45 -10.62 3.68 -10.71
C LYS A 45 -9.36 3.37 -11.53
N GLN A 46 -8.21 3.92 -11.15
CA GLN A 46 -6.96 3.71 -11.90
C GLN A 46 -6.28 2.36 -11.62
N THR A 47 -6.47 1.80 -10.43
CA THR A 47 -5.75 0.60 -9.98
C THR A 47 -6.60 -0.66 -9.97
N GLY A 48 -7.93 -0.54 -10.02
CA GLY A 48 -8.86 -1.65 -9.83
C GLY A 48 -9.02 -2.07 -8.36
N SER A 49 -8.67 -1.20 -7.41
CA SER A 49 -8.90 -1.45 -5.98
C SER A 49 -10.30 -1.01 -5.55
N GLY A 50 -10.76 -1.53 -4.41
CA GLY A 50 -11.96 -1.04 -3.74
C GLY A 50 -13.31 -1.50 -4.29
N ASP A 51 -13.33 -2.17 -5.45
CA ASP A 51 -14.50 -2.75 -6.12
C ASP A 51 -14.71 -4.25 -5.79
N GLY A 52 -13.81 -4.89 -5.04
CA GLY A 52 -13.95 -6.28 -4.62
C GLY A 52 -15.06 -6.47 -3.57
N GLY A 53 -15.33 -7.73 -3.17
CA GLY A 53 -16.38 -8.06 -2.21
C GLY A 53 -16.24 -7.37 -0.83
N CYS A 54 -15.05 -6.89 -0.47
CA CYS A 54 -14.82 -6.10 0.73
C CYS A 54 -15.12 -4.60 0.59
N LYS A 55 -15.53 -4.11 -0.60
CA LYS A 55 -15.97 -2.74 -0.87
C LYS A 55 -15.06 -1.64 -0.27
N ALA A 56 -13.77 -1.77 -0.52
CA ALA A 56 -12.72 -0.89 0.00
C ALA A 56 -12.57 -0.82 1.53
N THR A 57 -13.30 -1.60 2.33
CA THR A 57 -13.22 -1.55 3.80
C THR A 57 -11.80 -1.81 4.31
N ARG A 58 -11.03 -2.68 3.65
CA ARG A 58 -9.66 -3.04 4.05
C ARG A 58 -8.58 -2.12 3.47
N CYS A 59 -8.66 -1.83 2.17
CA CYS A 59 -7.62 -1.05 1.48
C CYS A 59 -7.88 0.47 1.50
N GLY A 60 -9.12 0.91 1.63
CA GLY A 60 -9.51 2.34 1.61
C GLY A 60 -8.76 3.18 2.65
N PRO A 61 -8.71 2.78 3.93
CA PRO A 61 -7.94 3.49 4.95
C PRO A 61 -6.44 3.60 4.62
N VAL A 62 -5.86 2.53 4.06
CA VAL A 62 -4.43 2.51 3.66
C VAL A 62 -4.19 3.40 2.44
N ILE A 63 -5.08 3.37 1.45
CA ILE A 63 -5.02 4.25 0.27
C ILE A 63 -5.11 5.72 0.70
N LYS A 64 -5.97 6.06 1.65
CA LYS A 64 -6.07 7.42 2.19
C LYS A 64 -4.73 7.88 2.79
N LYS A 65 -4.10 7.04 3.62
CA LYS A 65 -2.76 7.31 4.17
C LYS A 65 -1.69 7.47 3.08
N LEU A 66 -1.76 6.67 2.01
CA LEU A 66 -0.83 6.78 0.88
C LEU A 66 -1.02 8.09 0.08
N ILE A 67 -2.26 8.56 -0.06
CA ILE A 67 -2.56 9.86 -0.66
C ILE A 67 -1.98 10.99 0.20
N GLU A 68 -2.20 10.94 1.52
CA GLU A 68 -1.61 11.87 2.48
C GLU A 68 -0.07 11.87 2.40
N ASN A 69 0.53 10.69 2.20
CA ASN A 69 1.96 10.52 1.97
C ASN A 69 2.42 10.79 0.52
N LYS A 70 1.58 11.43 -0.31
CA LYS A 70 1.89 11.82 -1.70
C LYS A 70 2.38 10.66 -2.57
N GLY A 71 1.85 9.45 -2.36
CA GLY A 71 2.23 8.26 -3.12
C GLY A 71 3.65 7.78 -2.83
N LYS A 72 4.27 8.19 -1.73
CA LYS A 72 5.50 7.57 -1.21
C LYS A 72 5.13 6.28 -0.48
N VAL A 73 5.95 5.25 -0.65
CA VAL A 73 5.73 3.96 0.01
C VAL A 73 5.83 4.11 1.53
N ILE A 74 5.02 3.36 2.26
CA ILE A 74 5.12 3.22 3.71
C ILE A 74 6.02 2.01 3.98
N LEU A 75 7.18 2.24 4.60
CA LEU A 75 8.19 1.21 4.86
C LEU A 75 7.72 0.26 5.96
N GLU A 76 7.16 0.82 7.04
CA GLU A 76 6.69 0.09 8.22
C GLU A 76 5.23 0.46 8.55
N PRO A 77 4.24 -0.19 7.91
CA PRO A 77 2.83 0.08 8.22
C PRO A 77 2.34 -0.63 9.50
N TYR A 78 3.14 -1.52 10.10
CA TYR A 78 2.81 -2.28 11.30
C TYR A 78 4.11 -2.69 12.03
N GLU A 79 4.34 -2.15 13.22
CA GLU A 79 5.32 -2.70 14.17
C GLU A 79 4.64 -3.86 14.89
N THR A 80 4.94 -5.11 14.51
CA THR A 80 4.59 -6.25 15.36
C THR A 80 5.64 -6.33 16.45
N LYS A 81 5.30 -5.90 17.68
CA LYS A 81 6.07 -6.28 18.85
C LYS A 81 5.69 -7.73 19.14
N ILE A 82 6.65 -8.63 19.00
CA ILE A 82 6.53 -10.01 19.45
C ILE A 82 7.26 -10.02 20.79
N ASP A 83 6.50 -10.11 21.88
CA ASP A 83 7.09 -10.38 23.18
C ASP A 83 7.40 -11.89 23.22
N ASP A 84 8.64 -12.26 23.59
CA ASP A 84 9.12 -13.64 23.56
C ASP A 84 8.29 -14.58 24.49
N ASP A 85 7.49 -13.98 25.37
CA ASP A 85 6.64 -14.60 26.39
C ASP A 85 5.33 -15.19 25.83
N ASP A 86 4.92 -14.83 24.60
CA ASP A 86 3.63 -15.21 24.01
C ASP A 86 3.61 -16.64 23.40
N TYR A 87 4.77 -17.32 23.37
CA TYR A 87 4.91 -18.73 22.96
C TYR A 87 5.19 -19.67 24.15
N GLY A 88 4.56 -19.40 25.30
CA GLY A 88 4.54 -20.31 26.45
C GLY A 88 3.73 -21.58 26.17
N PHE A 89 4.38 -22.60 25.60
CA PHE A 89 3.94 -23.99 25.68
C PHE A 89 4.16 -24.54 27.10
#